data_AF-A0A929YCQ6-F1
#
_entry.id   AF-A0A929YCQ6-F1
#
_cell.length_a   1.000
_cell.length_b   1.000
_cell.length_c   1.000
_cell.angle_alpha   90.00
_cell.angle_beta   90.00
_cell.angle_gamma   90.00
#
_symmetry.space_group_name_H-M   'P 1'
#
loop_
_entity.id
_entity.type
_entity.pdbx_description
1 polymer ?
#
loop_
_entity_poly.entity_id
_entity_poly.type
_entity_poly.pdbx_seq_one_letter_code
_entity_poly.pdbx_strand_id
1 'polypeptide(L)'
;MNQIITSTAAMQRLGQAIGRSLKGGEVIELVGDIGAGKTTLTKGVAKGLDITEPVQSPTFTISRVYQSPGGLTLAHYDFYRLGEAGIMAEEIHEVTMQQQTATVVEWA
;
A
#
# COMPACT_ATOMS: atom_id res chain seq x y z
N MET A 1 -14.28 5.33 -12.29
CA MET A 1 -14.91 4.00 -12.45
C MET A 1 -15.39 3.58 -11.07
N ASN A 2 -16.65 3.16 -10.93
CA ASN A 2 -17.18 2.73 -9.63
C ASN A 2 -17.36 1.21 -9.64
N GLN A 3 -16.76 0.53 -8.67
CA GLN A 3 -16.95 -0.90 -8.41
C GLN A 3 -17.45 -1.10 -6.99
N ILE A 4 -18.34 -2.08 -6.81
CA ILE A 4 -18.82 -2.50 -5.48
C ILE A 4 -18.11 -3.80 -5.12
N ILE A 5 -17.40 -3.80 -3.99
CA ILE A 5 -16.67 -4.96 -3.47
C ILE A 5 -17.41 -5.51 -2.25
N THR A 6 -17.92 -6.73 -2.35
CA THR A 6 -18.81 -7.33 -1.33
C THR A 6 -18.15 -8.40 -0.46
N SER A 7 -16.85 -8.66 -0.64
CA SER A 7 -16.13 -9.65 0.19
C SER A 7 -14.64 -9.36 0.29
N THR A 8 -14.02 -9.86 1.36
CA THR A 8 -12.56 -9.84 1.55
C THR A 8 -11.82 -10.49 0.38
N ALA A 9 -12.33 -11.62 -0.13
CA ALA A 9 -11.73 -12.31 -1.26
C ALA A 9 -11.79 -11.47 -2.55
N ALA A 10 -12.89 -10.75 -2.79
CA ALA A 10 -13.00 -9.83 -3.91
C ALA A 10 -12.05 -8.63 -3.77
N MET A 11 -11.91 -8.07 -2.57
CA MET A 11 -10.95 -6.99 -2.27
C MET A 11 -9.52 -7.45 -2.52
N GLN A 12 -9.17 -8.67 -2.11
CA GLN A 12 -7.85 -9.23 -2.36
C GLN A 12 -7.57 -9.45 -3.85
N ARG A 13 -8.56 -9.91 -4.62
CA ARG A 13 -8.43 -10.05 -6.09
C ARG A 13 -8.25 -8.71 -6.78
N LEU A 14 -8.99 -7.68 -6.34
CA LEU A 14 -8.80 -6.31 -6.82
C LEU A 14 -7.37 -5.85 -6.55
N GLY A 15 -6.87 -6.01 -5.32
CA GLY A 15 -5.50 -5.66 -4.97
C GLY A 15 -4.48 -6.42 -5.81
N GLN A 16 -4.67 -7.73 -6.05
CA GLN A 16 -3.77 -8.51 -6.91
C GLN A 16 -3.74 -7.98 -8.35
N ALA A 17 -4.89 -7.60 -8.90
CA ALA A 17 -4.95 -7.02 -10.24
C ALA A 17 -4.21 -5.68 -10.30
N ILE A 18 -4.36 -4.83 -9.27
CA ILE A 18 -3.60 -3.58 -9.14
C ILE A 18 -2.10 -3.90 -9.06
N GLY A 19 -1.67 -4.76 -8.14
CA GLY A 19 -0.26 -5.12 -7.95
C GLY A 19 0.43 -5.61 -9.23
N ARG A 20 -0.25 -6.47 -10.00
CA ARG A 20 0.28 -6.97 -11.29
C ARG A 20 0.44 -5.89 -12.37
N SER A 21 -0.29 -4.78 -12.23
CA SER A 21 -0.23 -3.67 -13.17
C SER A 21 0.89 -2.68 -12.87
N LEU A 22 1.42 -2.68 -11.64
CA LEU A 22 2.45 -1.74 -11.19
C LEU A 22 3.79 -1.95 -11.91
N LYS A 23 4.53 -0.85 -12.08
CA LYS A 23 5.84 -0.77 -12.72
C LYS A 23 6.89 -0.09 -11.84
N GLY A 24 6.51 0.43 -10.68
CA GLY A 24 7.34 1.25 -9.81
C GLY A 24 7.14 2.74 -10.08
N GLY A 25 7.32 3.55 -9.03
CA GLY A 25 7.06 4.99 -9.02
C GLY A 25 5.59 5.36 -8.78
N GLU A 26 4.66 4.41 -8.80
CA GLU A 26 3.25 4.71 -8.52
C GLU A 26 2.98 4.94 -7.04
N VAL A 27 2.05 5.87 -6.76
CA VAL A 27 1.53 6.13 -5.42
C VAL A 27 0.04 5.82 -5.38
N ILE A 28 -0.36 5.00 -4.42
CA ILE A 28 -1.74 4.57 -4.19
C ILE A 28 -2.18 5.09 -2.82
N GLU A 29 -3.10 6.04 -2.83
CA GLU A 29 -3.75 6.54 -1.64
C GLU A 29 -5.00 5.72 -1.32
N LEU A 30 -5.10 5.22 -0.09
CA LEU A 30 -6.25 4.46 0.41
C LEU A 30 -7.01 5.27 1.44
N VAL A 31 -8.18 5.78 1.03
CA VAL A 31 -9.08 6.57 1.87
C VAL A 31 -10.29 5.73 2.28
N GLY A 32 -10.65 5.80 3.56
CA GLY A 32 -11.84 5.16 4.10
C GLY A 32 -11.73 4.90 5.60
N ASP A 33 -12.84 4.58 6.23
CA ASP A 33 -12.91 4.40 7.69
C ASP A 33 -12.10 3.20 8.20
N ILE A 34 -11.97 3.12 9.53
CA ILE A 34 -11.45 1.93 10.21
C ILE A 34 -12.34 0.74 9.81
N GLY A 35 -11.71 -0.34 9.33
CA GLY A 35 -12.43 -1.53 8.87
C GLY A 35 -12.92 -1.49 7.42
N ALA A 36 -12.72 -0.39 6.68
CA ALA A 36 -13.11 -0.28 5.26
C ALA A 36 -12.36 -1.26 4.32
N GLY A 37 -11.31 -1.92 4.81
CA GLY A 37 -10.57 -2.94 4.06
C GLY A 37 -9.30 -2.44 3.36
N LYS A 38 -8.79 -1.26 3.73
CA LYS A 38 -7.53 -0.68 3.20
C LYS A 38 -6.36 -1.66 3.26
N THR A 39 -6.00 -2.15 4.45
CA THR A 39 -4.94 -3.17 4.60
C THR A 39 -5.25 -4.49 3.88
N THR A 40 -6.53 -4.86 3.73
CA THR A 40 -6.91 -6.05 2.93
C THR A 40 -6.59 -5.85 1.46
N LEU A 41 -6.81 -4.64 0.93
CA LEU A 41 -6.43 -4.27 -0.42
C LEU A 41 -4.91 -4.26 -0.57
N THR A 42 -4.16 -3.67 0.37
CA THR A 42 -2.68 -3.66 0.37
C THR A 42 -2.09 -5.07 0.36
N LYS A 43 -2.66 -6.00 1.13
CA LYS A 43 -2.31 -7.43 1.07
C LYS A 43 -2.53 -8.03 -0.32
N GLY A 44 -3.60 -7.62 -1.01
CA GLY A 44 -3.83 -7.99 -2.39
C GLY A 44 -2.75 -7.44 -3.33
N VAL A 45 -2.39 -6.16 -3.18
CA VAL A 45 -1.34 -5.51 -3.96
C VAL A 45 -0.01 -6.25 -3.81
N ALA A 46 0.40 -6.54 -2.58
CA ALA A 46 1.61 -7.29 -2.30
C ALA A 46 1.61 -8.68 -2.97
N LYS A 47 0.49 -9.40 -2.91
CA LYS A 47 0.33 -10.67 -3.64
C LYS A 47 0.42 -10.52 -5.15
N GLY A 48 -0.05 -9.40 -5.71
CA GLY A 48 0.09 -9.10 -7.14
C GLY A 48 1.53 -8.84 -7.57
N LEU A 49 2.40 -8.47 -6.63
CA LEU A 49 3.84 -8.29 -6.79
C LEU A 49 4.64 -9.55 -6.38
N ASP A 50 3.99 -10.69 -6.19
CA ASP A 50 4.62 -11.94 -5.73
C ASP A 50 5.36 -11.84 -4.38
N ILE A 51 4.99 -10.89 -3.52
CA ILE A 51 5.49 -10.76 -2.15
C ILE A 51 4.82 -11.83 -1.29
N THR A 52 5.63 -12.73 -0.70
CA THR A 52 5.15 -13.88 0.08
C THR A 52 5.20 -13.67 1.59
N GLU A 53 5.94 -12.66 2.05
CA GLU A 53 6.02 -12.34 3.47
C GLU A 53 4.69 -11.77 4.02
N PRO A 54 4.43 -11.93 5.34
CA PRO A 54 3.20 -11.43 5.93
C PRO A 54 3.09 -9.89 5.91
N VAL A 55 2.17 -9.36 5.10
CA VAL A 55 1.84 -7.93 5.11
C VAL A 55 0.91 -7.60 6.27
N GLN A 56 1.31 -6.63 7.09
CA GLN A 56 0.61 -6.19 8.29
C GLN A 56 0.46 -4.67 8.29
N SER A 57 -0.60 -4.18 8.94
CA SER A 57 -0.79 -2.74 9.09
C SER A 57 0.41 -2.10 9.80
N PRO A 58 1.05 -1.08 9.22
CA PRO A 58 2.15 -0.36 9.85
C PRO A 58 1.66 0.71 10.83
N THR A 59 0.41 0.67 11.31
CA THR A 59 -0.19 1.67 12.20
C THR A 59 0.69 2.14 13.36
N PHE A 60 1.55 1.28 13.91
CA PHE A 60 2.50 1.63 14.99
C PHE A 60 3.93 1.85 14.53
N THR A 61 4.33 1.29 13.38
CA THR A 61 5.68 1.47 12.81
C THR A 61 5.73 2.63 11.81
N ILE A 62 4.56 3.20 11.49
CA ILE A 62 4.27 4.23 10.46
C ILE A 62 4.50 3.73 9.04
N SER A 63 5.59 2.99 8.80
CA SER A 63 5.93 2.40 7.52
C SER A 63 6.39 0.94 7.63
N ARG A 64 6.30 0.22 6.51
CA ARG A 64 6.93 -1.07 6.24
C ARG A 64 7.32 -1.16 4.77
N VAL A 65 8.45 -1.80 4.49
CA VAL A 65 8.97 -2.00 3.13
C VAL A 65 9.06 -3.49 2.84
N TYR A 66 8.58 -3.88 1.67
CA TYR A 66 8.51 -5.26 1.21
C TYR A 66 9.18 -5.40 -0.16
N GLN A 67 9.98 -6.45 -0.34
CA GLN A 67 10.75 -6.67 -1.57
C GLN A 67 10.07 -7.73 -2.45
N SER A 68 9.77 -7.37 -3.70
CA SER A 68 9.28 -8.31 -4.70
C SER A 68 10.45 -9.08 -5.33
N PRO A 69 10.28 -10.40 -5.58
CA PRO A 69 11.21 -11.15 -6.42
C PRO A 69 11.39 -10.57 -7.83
N GLY A 70 10.42 -9.79 -8.32
CA GLY A 70 10.46 -9.12 -9.62
C GLY A 70 11.27 -7.81 -9.65
N GLY A 71 11.95 -7.45 -8.55
CA GLY A 71 12.80 -6.25 -8.45
C GLY A 71 12.07 -4.98 -8.02
N LEU A 72 10.74 -5.03 -7.85
CA LEU A 72 9.98 -3.91 -7.30
C LEU A 72 9.99 -3.90 -5.77
N THR A 73 9.89 -2.72 -5.19
CA THR A 73 9.69 -2.48 -3.76
C THR A 73 8.25 -2.04 -3.53
N LEU A 74 7.59 -2.57 -2.50
CA LEU A 74 6.33 -2.03 -1.99
C LEU A 74 6.60 -1.32 -0.67
N ALA A 75 6.45 0.01 -0.65
CA ALA A 75 6.48 0.81 0.57
C ALA A 75 5.04 1.04 1.05
N HIS A 76 4.72 0.57 2.26
CA HIS A 76 3.39 0.68 2.86
C HIS A 76 3.44 1.61 4.06
N TYR A 77 2.67 2.69 4.01
CA TYR A 77 2.52 3.68 5.05
C TYR A 77 1.11 3.66 5.65
N ASP A 78 1.00 3.96 6.93
CA ASP A 78 -0.27 4.19 7.63
C ASP A 78 -0.12 5.36 8.59
N PHE A 79 -0.82 6.45 8.28
CA PHE A 79 -0.73 7.72 9.00
C PHE A 79 -1.80 7.90 10.07
N TYR A 80 -2.63 6.88 10.35
CA TYR A 80 -3.71 6.96 11.33
C TYR A 80 -3.29 7.50 12.71
N ARG A 81 -2.03 7.29 13.12
CA ARG A 81 -1.49 7.72 14.43
C ARG A 81 -0.54 8.91 14.35
N LEU A 82 -0.30 9.50 13.19
CA LEU A 82 0.51 10.72 13.10
C LEU A 82 -0.31 11.89 13.63
N GLY A 83 0.19 12.51 14.72
CA GLY A 83 -0.47 13.62 15.39
C GLY A 83 -0.29 14.97 14.70
N GLU A 84 0.63 15.06 13.73
CA GLU A 84 0.95 16.29 13.02
C GLU A 84 1.24 15.98 11.55
N ALA A 85 0.64 16.76 10.65
CA ALA A 85 0.89 16.66 9.22
C ALA A 85 2.32 17.09 8.91
N GLY A 86 2.96 16.42 7.95
CA GLY A 86 4.28 16.81 7.46
C GLY A 86 5.47 16.17 8.19
N ILE A 87 5.27 15.48 9.31
CA ILE A 87 6.34 14.72 10.00
C ILE A 87 7.09 13.78 9.04
N MET A 88 6.37 13.18 8.09
CA MET A 88 6.92 12.22 7.11
C MET A 88 7.10 12.81 5.70
N ALA A 89 7.03 14.14 5.53
CA ALA A 89 7.02 14.76 4.21
C ALA A 89 8.32 14.49 3.42
N GLU A 90 9.47 14.61 4.08
CA GLU A 90 10.78 14.36 3.45
C GLU A 90 10.93 12.90 3.05
N GLU A 91 10.63 11.96 3.96
CA GLU A 91 10.72 10.51 3.67
C GLU A 91 9.80 10.09 2.52
N ILE A 92 8.54 10.54 2.53
CA ILE A 92 7.60 10.24 1.46
C ILE A 92 8.07 10.83 0.14
N HIS A 93 8.60 12.06 0.15
CA HIS A 93 9.15 12.66 -1.05
C HIS A 93 10.30 11.82 -1.62
N GLU A 94 11.23 11.37 -0.78
CA GLU A 94 12.34 10.52 -1.21
C GLU A 94 11.87 9.17 -1.78
N VAL A 95 10.95 8.50 -1.09
CA VAL A 95 10.46 7.17 -1.50
C VAL A 95 9.68 7.24 -2.80
N THR A 96 8.86 8.27 -2.99
CA THR A 96 8.05 8.44 -4.21
C THR A 96 8.88 8.79 -5.45
N MET A 97 10.13 9.25 -5.27
CA MET A 97 11.07 9.45 -6.38
C MET A 97 11.76 8.15 -6.83
N GLN A 98 11.67 7.07 -6.06
CA GLN A 98 12.30 5.80 -6.40
C GLN A 98 11.51 5.07 -7.48
N GLN A 99 12.06 5.01 -8.69
CA GLN A 99 11.41 4.42 -9.88
C GLN A 99 11.06 2.93 -9.74
N GLN A 100 11.69 2.21 -8.81
CA GLN A 100 11.41 0.79 -8.55
C GLN A 100 10.49 0.58 -7.34
N THR A 101 9.95 1.64 -6.76
CA THR A 101 9.12 1.58 -5.54
C THR A 101 7.69 1.97 -5.84
N ALA A 102 6.75 1.07 -5.59
CA ALA A 102 5.34 1.40 -5.49
C ALA A 102 5.00 1.76 -4.04
N THR A 103 4.30 2.85 -3.83
CA THR A 103 3.95 3.35 -2.50
C THR A 103 2.45 3.19 -2.27
N VAL A 104 2.07 2.61 -1.14
CA VAL A 104 0.68 2.58 -0.66
C VAL A 104 0.61 3.37 0.63
N VAL A 105 -0.26 4.37 0.70
CA VAL A 105 -0.47 5.20 1.89
C VAL A 105 -1.91 5.02 2.36
N GLU A 106 -2.09 4.57 3.60
CA GLU A 106 -3.37 4.58 4.30
C GLU A 106 -3.49 5.88 5.11
N TRP A 107 -4.66 6.54 5.05
CA TRP A 107 -4.94 7.78 5.80
C TRP A 107 -4.04 8.98 5.45
N ALA A 108 -3.77 9.19 4.16
CA ALA A 108 -3.06 10.37 3.68
C ALA A 108 -3.90 11.66 3.78
#